data_AF-A0A7Z1TUA1-F1
#
_entry.id   AF-A0A7Z1TUA1-F1
#
_cell.length_a   1.000
_cell.length_b   1.000
_cell.length_c   1.000
_cell.angle_alpha   90.00
_cell.angle_beta   90.00
_cell.angle_gamma   90.00
#
_symmetry.space_group_name_H-M   'P 1'
#
loop_
_entity.id
_entity.type
_entity.pdbx_description
1 polymer ?
#
loop_
_entity_poly.entity_id
_entity_poly.type
_entity_poly.pdbx_seq_one_letter_code
_entity_poly.pdbx_strand_id
1 'polypeptide(L)'
;MLVPPVPTPALQASSHTEPPLVRILILRAREEVVLAQPGRAYHARSADRESWLWGPLRLTAQAGDRSWQVGAFRGTAAADLAARRLEEALGPDVESSVAEAPDGLLRVRARWRGAEPADPAAVLAGIGFAGAFAVPSSGALRIEGATGGAIDNIAGEVVLETEDDWPVEVDGRRYHGRLRVRAAGDEVLVINQLNLESYLKGVVPAEMGPTQFPQLDALKAQAVAARTYAIAHLADAEAEGYDLCATPACQVYAGADAQHPLSDRAVDETAGLIAAYEGVPIDAMYTSTCGGHTEDAALLFSGRAQPYLRGVPCAWERPLELVGSGEPQSFHGESEFRAHLAMRALGLSETAEPQQLVERVAGMCGGRRAAVGLQPSPDELAGALLAAGGLDGATALVDGRGAAGLAELADLFGIPLEVPDADPPPYGWRLRAALAVLELQGALRRDDGEAVPHPDGVGIFPRTAPTSEPLAQPLPLYRRWSPVWSRVPALRVLPGTALERYRLGGQLLALVVVQSGGGGQADRRSAWRSWSRDRTW
;
A
#
# COMPACT_ATOMS: atom_id res chain seq x y z
N MET A 1 17.98 -51.57 20.12
CA MET A 1 17.78 -50.54 21.17
C MET A 1 16.51 -49.79 20.82
N LEU A 2 15.48 -49.89 21.66
CA LEU A 2 14.30 -49.03 21.54
C LEU A 2 14.77 -47.60 21.82
N VAL A 3 14.50 -46.67 20.91
CA VAL A 3 14.75 -45.24 21.14
C VAL A 3 13.92 -44.86 22.37
N PRO A 4 14.52 -44.26 23.42
CA PRO A 4 13.77 -43.85 24.59
C PRO A 4 12.66 -42.88 24.16
N PRO A 5 11.45 -42.98 24.73
CA PRO A 5 10.38 -42.04 24.42
C PRO A 5 10.85 -40.63 24.76
N VAL A 6 10.65 -39.69 23.83
CA VAL A 6 10.96 -38.29 24.04
C VAL A 6 10.12 -37.79 25.23
N PRO A 7 10.73 -37.19 26.27
CA PRO A 7 9.98 -36.74 27.44
C PRO A 7 8.89 -35.74 27.03
N THR A 8 7.71 -35.88 27.62
CA THR A 8 6.59 -34.95 27.47
C THR A 8 6.94 -33.64 28.20
N PRO A 9 7.08 -32.52 27.48
CA PRO A 9 7.37 -31.23 28.10
C PRO A 9 6.17 -30.67 28.87
N ALA A 10 6.42 -29.69 29.74
CA ALA A 10 5.37 -28.97 30.46
C ALA A 10 5.18 -27.58 29.86
N LEU A 11 3.93 -27.19 29.58
CA LEU A 11 3.60 -25.84 29.13
C LEU A 11 3.79 -24.83 30.26
N GLN A 12 4.48 -23.74 29.97
CA GLN A 12 4.60 -22.59 30.87
C GLN A 12 3.54 -21.53 30.56
N ALA A 13 3.02 -20.87 31.60
CA ALA A 13 2.10 -19.75 31.43
C ALA A 13 2.85 -18.54 30.83
N SER A 14 2.21 -17.85 29.88
CA SER A 14 2.77 -16.69 29.20
C SER A 14 1.83 -15.48 29.30
N SER A 15 2.40 -14.31 29.58
CA SER A 15 1.67 -13.05 29.47
C SER A 15 1.19 -12.75 28.03
N HIS A 16 1.83 -13.33 27.02
CA HIS A 16 1.42 -13.20 25.62
C HIS A 16 0.16 -13.99 25.28
N THR A 17 -0.31 -14.88 26.15
CA THR A 17 -1.56 -15.65 25.96
C THR A 17 -2.64 -15.28 26.98
N GLU A 18 -2.42 -14.25 27.79
CA GLU A 18 -3.44 -13.69 28.68
C GLU A 18 -4.41 -12.78 27.91
N PRO A 19 -5.73 -12.83 28.21
CA PRO A 19 -6.71 -11.93 27.63
C PRO A 19 -6.40 -10.43 27.91
N PRO A 20 -6.87 -9.51 27.06
CA PRO A 20 -7.65 -9.74 25.84
C PRO A 20 -6.79 -10.27 24.68
N LEU A 21 -7.30 -11.30 24.00
CA LEU A 21 -6.61 -11.93 22.87
C LEU A 21 -7.11 -11.37 21.53
N VAL A 22 -6.19 -11.24 20.59
CA VAL A 22 -6.47 -10.94 19.18
C VAL A 22 -5.90 -12.03 18.29
N ARG A 23 -6.56 -12.31 17.16
CA ARG A 23 -6.15 -13.29 16.15
C ARG A 23 -5.77 -12.57 14.86
N ILE A 24 -4.51 -12.68 14.48
CA ILE A 24 -3.95 -11.97 13.33
C ILE A 24 -3.58 -12.98 12.24
N LEU A 25 -4.19 -12.91 11.06
CA LEU A 25 -3.74 -13.68 9.90
C LEU A 25 -2.36 -13.18 9.48
N ILE A 26 -1.35 -14.05 9.63
CA ILE A 26 0.05 -13.73 9.31
C ILE A 26 0.53 -14.40 8.02
N LEU A 27 -0.09 -15.52 7.61
CA LEU A 27 0.24 -16.21 6.36
C LEU A 27 -0.98 -16.93 5.79
N ARG A 28 -1.13 -16.86 4.46
CA ARG A 28 -2.03 -17.68 3.64
C ARG A 28 -1.20 -18.31 2.53
N ALA A 29 -1.17 -19.64 2.45
CA ALA A 29 -0.34 -20.36 1.47
C ALA A 29 -1.03 -21.62 0.95
N ARG A 30 -0.89 -21.90 -0.36
CA ARG A 30 -1.26 -23.19 -0.97
C ARG A 30 -0.15 -24.23 -0.88
N GLU A 31 1.08 -23.76 -0.82
CA GLU A 31 2.26 -24.61 -0.71
C GLU A 31 2.48 -25.03 0.75
N GLU A 32 3.35 -26.03 0.94
CA GLU A 32 3.76 -26.45 2.28
C GLU A 32 4.37 -25.29 3.07
N VAL A 33 3.88 -25.07 4.30
CA VAL A 33 4.47 -24.10 5.23
C VAL A 33 5.37 -24.84 6.20
N VAL A 34 6.62 -24.38 6.36
CA VAL A 34 7.60 -24.98 7.25
C VAL A 34 7.84 -24.07 8.46
N LEU A 35 7.57 -24.57 9.66
CA LEU A 35 8.04 -23.96 10.91
C LEU A 35 9.45 -24.47 11.18
N ALA A 36 10.46 -23.68 10.80
CA ALA A 36 11.82 -24.14 10.58
C ALA A 36 12.60 -24.54 11.85
N GLN A 37 12.09 -24.24 13.05
CA GLN A 37 12.86 -24.30 14.30
C GLN A 37 13.11 -25.75 14.78
N PRO A 38 14.31 -26.33 14.55
CA PRO A 38 14.59 -27.74 14.85
C PRO A 38 14.73 -27.96 16.35
N GLY A 39 14.24 -29.11 16.84
CA GLY A 39 14.36 -29.47 18.26
C GLY A 39 13.47 -28.67 19.21
N ARG A 40 12.60 -27.80 18.69
CA ARG A 40 11.55 -27.14 19.49
C ARG A 40 10.33 -28.06 19.59
N ALA A 41 9.81 -28.21 20.80
CA ALA A 41 8.59 -28.94 21.05
C ALA A 41 7.38 -28.01 20.93
N TYR A 42 6.36 -28.48 20.22
CA TYR A 42 5.09 -27.81 20.02
C TYR A 42 3.99 -28.68 20.60
N HIS A 43 3.23 -28.10 21.51
CA HIS A 43 1.98 -28.67 21.97
C HIS A 43 0.91 -28.38 20.94
N ALA A 44 0.47 -29.41 20.23
CA ALA A 44 -0.46 -29.32 19.12
C ALA A 44 -1.82 -29.88 19.55
N ARG A 45 -2.86 -29.04 19.50
CA ARG A 45 -4.18 -29.36 20.04
C ARG A 45 -5.30 -29.01 19.05
N SER A 46 -6.12 -30.00 18.71
CA SER A 46 -7.39 -29.85 17.99
C SER A 46 -8.57 -30.07 18.96
N ALA A 47 -9.80 -30.14 18.43
CA ALA A 47 -10.99 -30.40 19.25
C ALA A 47 -10.99 -31.78 19.94
N ASP A 48 -10.38 -32.77 19.31
CA ASP A 48 -10.45 -34.20 19.67
C ASP A 48 -9.07 -34.85 19.86
N ARG A 49 -7.98 -34.15 19.51
CA ARG A 49 -6.61 -34.67 19.56
C ARG A 49 -5.67 -33.69 20.21
N GLU A 50 -4.70 -34.24 20.93
CA GLU A 50 -3.61 -33.49 21.54
C GLU A 50 -2.33 -34.32 21.40
N SER A 51 -1.24 -33.68 20.99
CA SER A 51 0.05 -34.33 20.80
C SER A 51 1.20 -33.35 20.93
N TRP A 52 2.38 -33.86 21.28
CA TRP A 52 3.62 -33.11 21.21
C TRP A 52 4.34 -33.42 19.89
N LEU A 53 4.60 -32.37 19.12
CA LEU A 53 5.30 -32.45 17.84
C LEU A 53 6.65 -31.76 17.96
N TRP A 54 7.69 -32.35 17.37
CA TRP A 54 9.05 -31.80 17.42
C TRP A 54 9.42 -31.20 16.07
N GLY A 55 9.89 -29.95 16.11
CA GLY A 55 10.26 -29.18 14.94
C GLY A 55 11.49 -29.73 14.20
N PRO A 56 11.65 -29.42 12.90
CA PRO A 56 10.77 -28.56 12.10
C PRO A 56 9.37 -29.17 11.88
N LEU A 57 8.34 -28.33 11.84
CA LEU A 57 6.97 -28.75 11.52
C LEU A 57 6.65 -28.42 10.05
N ARG A 58 6.02 -29.37 9.34
CA ARG A 58 5.49 -29.18 8.00
C ARG A 58 3.97 -29.12 8.05
N LEU A 59 3.40 -28.01 7.60
CA LEU A 59 1.97 -27.74 7.57
C LEU A 59 1.49 -27.84 6.12
N THR A 60 0.51 -28.69 5.88
CA THR A 60 -0.11 -28.85 4.55
C THR A 60 -1.62 -28.87 4.68
N ALA A 61 -2.30 -28.20 3.76
CA ALA A 61 -3.73 -28.31 3.58
C ALA A 61 -4.00 -29.24 2.40
N GLN A 62 -4.87 -30.22 2.62
CA GLN A 62 -5.44 -30.99 1.53
C GLN A 62 -6.81 -30.41 1.24
N ALA A 63 -7.08 -30.08 -0.04
CA ALA A 63 -8.43 -29.78 -0.48
C ALA A 63 -9.35 -30.91 -0.01
N GLY A 64 -10.31 -30.55 0.82
CA GLY A 64 -11.22 -31.53 1.37
C GLY A 64 -12.25 -31.89 0.32
N ASP A 65 -12.84 -33.07 0.44
CA ASP A 65 -13.95 -33.45 -0.45
C ASP A 65 -15.08 -32.40 -0.37
N ARG A 66 -15.80 -32.24 -1.46
CA ARG A 66 -17.00 -31.40 -1.45
C ARG A 66 -18.08 -32.07 -0.59
N SER A 67 -18.80 -31.25 0.17
CA SER A 67 -20.02 -31.66 0.86
C SER A 67 -21.22 -31.11 0.10
N TRP A 68 -22.38 -31.71 0.25
CA TRP A 68 -23.60 -31.27 -0.42
C TRP A 68 -24.56 -30.70 0.59
N GLN A 69 -24.84 -29.41 0.52
CA GLN A 69 -25.84 -28.79 1.40
C GLN A 69 -27.22 -29.15 0.91
N VAL A 70 -27.97 -29.90 1.71
CA VAL A 70 -29.29 -30.43 1.35
C VAL A 70 -30.44 -29.59 1.89
N GLY A 71 -30.17 -28.74 2.88
CA GLY A 71 -31.19 -27.87 3.48
C GLY A 71 -30.65 -26.92 4.54
N ALA A 72 -31.49 -25.97 4.92
CA ALA A 72 -31.25 -25.02 5.99
C ALA A 72 -32.53 -24.86 6.83
N PHE A 73 -32.41 -25.05 8.14
CA PHE A 73 -33.57 -25.21 9.03
C PHE A 73 -33.46 -24.26 10.22
N ARG A 74 -34.60 -23.75 10.69
CA ARG A 74 -34.67 -22.90 11.89
C ARG A 74 -34.69 -23.67 13.22
N GLY A 75 -34.92 -24.99 13.17
CA GLY A 75 -35.11 -25.80 14.36
C GLY A 75 -34.40 -27.15 14.27
N THR A 76 -33.81 -27.57 15.39
CA THR A 76 -33.01 -28.79 15.52
C THR A 76 -33.78 -30.04 15.09
N ALA A 77 -35.03 -30.17 15.51
CA ALA A 77 -35.86 -31.33 15.16
C ALA A 77 -36.00 -31.57 13.64
N ALA A 78 -36.11 -30.51 12.83
CA ALA A 78 -36.21 -30.62 11.38
C ALA A 78 -34.85 -30.91 10.73
N ALA A 79 -33.78 -30.30 11.26
CA ALA A 79 -32.41 -30.55 10.80
C ALA A 79 -31.99 -32.00 11.09
N ASP A 80 -32.25 -32.50 12.29
CA ASP A 80 -31.93 -33.87 12.72
C ASP A 80 -32.74 -34.91 11.93
N LEU A 81 -33.99 -34.61 11.59
CA LEU A 81 -34.80 -35.48 10.74
C LEU A 81 -34.24 -35.54 9.32
N ALA A 82 -33.80 -34.41 8.76
CA ALA A 82 -33.16 -34.39 7.44
C ALA A 82 -31.83 -35.15 7.42
N ALA A 83 -31.01 -34.99 8.47
CA ALA A 83 -29.76 -35.71 8.67
C ALA A 83 -30.00 -37.24 8.75
N ARG A 84 -30.92 -37.70 9.60
CA ARG A 84 -31.29 -39.12 9.68
C ARG A 84 -31.80 -39.69 8.37
N ARG A 85 -32.63 -38.93 7.64
CA ARG A 85 -33.15 -39.37 6.34
C ARG A 85 -32.04 -39.57 5.30
N LEU A 86 -30.97 -38.77 5.33
CA LEU A 86 -29.81 -38.98 4.47
C LEU A 86 -29.14 -40.33 4.77
N GLU A 87 -28.90 -40.60 6.05
CA GLU A 87 -28.22 -41.82 6.51
C GLU A 87 -29.08 -43.08 6.27
N GLU A 88 -30.40 -43.00 6.51
CA GLU A 88 -31.34 -44.10 6.25
C GLU A 88 -31.47 -44.41 4.76
N ALA A 89 -31.48 -43.38 3.90
CA ALA A 89 -31.71 -43.56 2.47
C ALA A 89 -30.44 -43.96 1.69
N LEU A 90 -29.27 -43.48 2.11
CA LEU A 90 -28.00 -43.68 1.40
C LEU A 90 -27.07 -44.66 2.12
N GLY A 91 -27.41 -45.09 3.33
CA GLY A 91 -26.67 -46.09 4.08
C GLY A 91 -25.32 -45.60 4.59
N PRO A 92 -24.40 -46.52 4.94
CA PRO A 92 -23.14 -46.20 5.62
C PRO A 92 -22.15 -45.41 4.75
N ASP A 93 -22.38 -45.34 3.44
CA ASP A 93 -21.50 -44.67 2.47
C ASP A 93 -21.61 -43.14 2.51
N VAL A 94 -22.59 -42.60 3.26
CA VAL A 94 -22.79 -41.16 3.42
C VAL A 94 -22.73 -40.78 4.91
N GLU A 95 -22.01 -39.70 5.18
CA GLU A 95 -21.98 -39.02 6.46
C GLU A 95 -22.85 -37.76 6.41
N SER A 96 -23.75 -37.60 7.37
CA SER A 96 -24.54 -36.39 7.53
C SER A 96 -23.97 -35.50 8.64
N SER A 97 -24.10 -34.19 8.50
CA SER A 97 -23.71 -33.23 9.54
C SER A 97 -24.71 -32.09 9.63
N VAL A 98 -24.88 -31.57 10.85
CA VAL A 98 -25.71 -30.40 11.15
C VAL A 98 -24.81 -29.35 11.78
N ALA A 99 -24.76 -28.15 11.19
CA ALA A 99 -23.97 -27.04 11.68
C ALA A 99 -24.79 -25.74 11.70
N GLU A 100 -24.72 -25.00 12.80
CA GLU A 100 -25.34 -23.67 12.88
C GLU A 100 -24.52 -22.65 12.09
N ALA A 101 -25.18 -21.89 11.21
CA ALA A 101 -24.58 -20.81 10.45
C ALA A 101 -24.78 -19.45 11.16
N PRO A 102 -23.96 -18.43 10.85
CA PRO A 102 -24.04 -17.11 11.49
C PRO A 102 -25.40 -16.41 11.35
N ASP A 103 -26.21 -16.79 10.36
CA ASP A 103 -27.57 -16.29 10.18
C ASP A 103 -28.63 -17.01 11.03
N GLY A 104 -28.20 -17.85 11.99
CA GLY A 104 -29.06 -18.59 12.92
C GLY A 104 -29.79 -19.78 12.29
N LEU A 105 -29.38 -20.20 11.09
CA LEU A 105 -29.94 -21.37 10.41
C LEU A 105 -29.02 -22.59 10.58
N LEU A 106 -29.61 -23.75 10.86
CA LEU A 106 -28.93 -25.04 10.89
C LEU A 106 -28.80 -25.58 9.47
N ARG A 107 -27.57 -25.67 8.96
CA ARG A 107 -27.24 -26.27 7.66
C ARG A 107 -27.09 -27.77 7.84
N VAL A 108 -27.79 -28.53 7.01
CA VAL A 108 -27.64 -29.99 6.92
C VAL A 108 -26.85 -30.30 5.67
N ARG A 109 -25.77 -31.06 5.82
CA ARG A 109 -24.86 -31.43 4.73
C ARG A 109 -24.66 -32.93 4.66
N ALA A 110 -24.49 -33.44 3.45
CA ALA A 110 -24.14 -34.83 3.16
C ALA A 110 -22.73 -34.90 2.57
N ARG A 111 -21.94 -35.88 2.97
CA ARG A 111 -20.62 -36.19 2.38
C ARG A 111 -20.54 -37.69 2.09
N TRP A 112 -20.07 -38.06 0.91
CA TRP A 112 -19.75 -39.47 0.63
C TRP A 112 -18.43 -39.85 1.30
N ARG A 113 -18.41 -40.99 2.00
CA ARG A 113 -17.21 -41.53 2.66
C ARG A 113 -16.20 -42.14 1.67
N GLY A 114 -16.66 -42.45 0.44
CA GLY A 114 -15.85 -43.01 -0.65
C GLY A 114 -16.03 -42.21 -1.95
N ALA A 115 -15.95 -42.90 -3.09
CA ALA A 115 -16.15 -42.24 -4.39
C ALA A 115 -17.57 -41.69 -4.51
N GLU A 116 -17.69 -40.41 -4.85
CA GLU A 116 -18.99 -39.80 -5.14
C GLU A 116 -19.62 -40.42 -6.40
N PRO A 117 -20.96 -40.54 -6.44
CA PRO A 117 -21.68 -40.92 -7.66
C PRO A 117 -21.44 -39.88 -8.76
N ALA A 118 -21.63 -40.30 -10.03
CA ALA A 118 -21.41 -39.42 -11.19
C ALA A 118 -22.30 -38.15 -11.16
N ASP A 119 -23.50 -38.25 -10.59
CA ASP A 119 -24.41 -37.11 -10.39
C ASP A 119 -25.00 -37.13 -8.96
N PRO A 120 -24.29 -36.56 -7.97
CA PRO A 120 -24.74 -36.54 -6.58
C PRO A 120 -26.00 -35.70 -6.38
N ALA A 121 -26.19 -34.65 -7.18
CA ALA A 121 -27.37 -33.79 -7.12
C ALA A 121 -28.64 -34.59 -7.46
N ALA A 122 -28.59 -35.42 -8.51
CA ALA A 122 -29.71 -36.28 -8.90
C ALA A 122 -30.03 -37.33 -7.82
N VAL A 123 -29.01 -37.93 -7.21
CA VAL A 123 -29.20 -38.90 -6.10
C VAL A 123 -29.90 -38.23 -4.91
N LEU A 124 -29.44 -37.05 -4.49
CA LEU A 124 -30.03 -36.29 -3.39
C LEU A 124 -31.45 -35.80 -3.72
N ALA A 125 -31.70 -35.37 -4.95
CA ALA A 125 -33.03 -35.02 -5.42
C ALA A 125 -33.99 -36.22 -5.35
N GLY A 126 -33.55 -37.41 -5.76
CA GLY A 126 -34.33 -38.65 -5.75
C GLY A 126 -34.80 -39.08 -4.35
N ILE A 127 -34.08 -38.71 -3.30
CA ILE A 127 -34.46 -38.99 -1.91
C ILE A 127 -35.16 -37.81 -1.21
N GLY A 128 -35.43 -36.71 -1.93
CA GLY A 128 -36.25 -35.59 -1.47
C GLY A 128 -35.50 -34.26 -1.25
N PHE A 129 -34.23 -34.14 -1.64
CA PHE A 129 -33.42 -32.94 -1.49
C PHE A 129 -33.12 -32.28 -2.86
N ALA A 130 -34.16 -31.89 -3.58
CA ALA A 130 -34.08 -31.40 -4.96
C ALA A 130 -33.30 -30.08 -5.15
N GLY A 131 -32.97 -29.37 -4.06
CA GLY A 131 -32.17 -28.14 -4.08
C GLY A 131 -30.75 -28.32 -3.58
N ALA A 132 -30.24 -29.56 -3.50
CA ALA A 132 -28.90 -29.80 -2.99
C ALA A 132 -27.82 -29.24 -3.92
N PHE A 133 -26.81 -28.60 -3.35
CA PHE A 133 -25.68 -28.04 -4.10
C PHE A 133 -24.34 -28.32 -3.40
N ALA A 134 -23.29 -28.40 -4.20
CA ALA A 134 -21.94 -28.64 -3.70
C ALA A 134 -21.40 -27.42 -2.94
N VAL A 135 -20.80 -27.69 -1.79
CA VAL A 135 -20.12 -26.76 -0.91
C VAL A 135 -18.72 -27.31 -0.68
N PRO A 136 -17.65 -26.58 -1.08
CA PRO A 136 -16.28 -26.97 -0.76
C PRO A 136 -16.15 -27.16 0.76
N SER A 137 -15.59 -28.28 1.21
CA SER A 137 -15.22 -28.38 2.62
C SER A 137 -14.01 -27.48 2.91
N SER A 138 -13.81 -27.14 4.19
CA SER A 138 -12.71 -26.29 4.66
C SER A 138 -11.31 -26.86 4.36
N GLY A 139 -11.19 -28.05 3.76
CA GLY A 139 -9.93 -28.75 3.68
C GLY A 139 -9.65 -29.57 4.93
N ALA A 140 -8.60 -30.38 4.86
CA ALA A 140 -8.07 -31.11 5.99
C ALA A 140 -6.62 -30.71 6.22
N LEU A 141 -6.30 -30.32 7.45
CA LEU A 141 -4.96 -29.97 7.86
C LEU A 141 -4.16 -31.22 8.23
N ARG A 142 -2.91 -31.26 7.76
CA ARG A 142 -1.88 -32.18 8.23
C ARG A 142 -0.69 -31.37 8.76
N ILE A 143 -0.25 -31.71 9.97
CA ILE A 143 0.95 -31.19 10.61
C ILE A 143 1.88 -32.36 10.91
N GLU A 144 3.08 -32.34 10.35
CA GLU A 144 4.08 -33.39 10.54
C GLU A 144 5.34 -32.82 11.21
N GLY A 145 5.77 -33.46 12.30
CA GLY A 145 7.01 -33.16 12.99
C GLY A 145 8.17 -34.02 12.52
N ALA A 146 9.39 -33.52 12.72
CA ALA A 146 10.63 -34.13 12.22
C ALA A 146 10.92 -35.52 12.79
N THR A 147 10.37 -35.86 13.96
CA THR A 147 10.54 -37.16 14.62
C THR A 147 9.47 -38.18 14.24
N GLY A 148 8.67 -37.92 13.20
CA GLY A 148 7.62 -38.81 12.69
C GLY A 148 6.27 -38.71 13.41
N GLY A 149 6.15 -37.83 14.42
CA GLY A 149 4.86 -37.49 15.02
C GLY A 149 4.04 -36.64 14.06
N ALA A 150 2.75 -36.92 13.90
CA ALA A 150 1.88 -36.14 13.03
C ALA A 150 0.47 -36.02 13.60
N ILE A 151 -0.20 -34.93 13.26
CA ILE A 151 -1.65 -34.75 13.39
C ILE A 151 -2.20 -34.59 11.98
N ASP A 152 -3.13 -35.44 11.59
CA ASP A 152 -3.66 -35.52 10.23
C ASP A 152 -5.18 -35.47 10.18
N ASN A 153 -5.69 -35.18 8.98
CA ASN A 153 -7.11 -35.14 8.66
C ASN A 153 -7.95 -34.23 9.59
N ILE A 154 -7.40 -33.07 9.98
CA ILE A 154 -8.12 -32.12 10.85
C ILE A 154 -8.93 -31.16 9.98
N ALA A 155 -10.26 -31.32 9.97
CA ALA A 155 -11.16 -30.46 9.21
C ALA A 155 -11.32 -29.03 9.80
N GLY A 156 -10.84 -28.82 11.03
CA GLY A 156 -10.92 -27.57 11.77
C GLY A 156 -9.56 -26.91 11.95
N GLU A 157 -9.24 -26.60 13.20
CA GLU A 157 -8.05 -25.85 13.57
C GLU A 157 -7.16 -26.65 14.50
N VAL A 158 -5.85 -26.46 14.37
CA VAL A 158 -4.87 -26.91 15.34
C VAL A 158 -4.20 -25.70 15.98
N VAL A 159 -4.24 -25.63 17.31
CA VAL A 159 -3.50 -24.65 18.10
C VAL A 159 -2.11 -25.23 18.38
N LEU A 160 -1.06 -24.45 18.09
CA LEU A 160 0.33 -24.76 18.36
C LEU A 160 0.87 -23.80 19.41
N GLU A 161 1.31 -24.34 20.55
CA GLU A 161 1.94 -23.62 21.66
C GLU A 161 3.36 -24.17 21.87
N THR A 162 4.35 -23.30 22.04
CA THR A 162 5.74 -23.72 22.36
C THR A 162 5.89 -23.99 23.85
N GLU A 163 6.79 -24.90 24.23
CA GLU A 163 7.03 -25.28 25.63
C GLU A 163 7.36 -24.08 26.54
N ASP A 164 8.26 -23.21 26.09
CA ASP A 164 8.85 -22.12 26.88
C ASP A 164 8.40 -20.72 26.42
N ASP A 165 7.24 -20.60 25.77
CA ASP A 165 6.76 -19.34 25.18
C ASP A 165 7.76 -18.70 24.19
N TRP A 166 8.62 -19.53 23.62
CA TRP A 166 9.60 -19.10 22.64
C TRP A 166 8.87 -18.62 21.37
N PRO A 167 9.26 -17.47 20.79
CA PRO A 167 8.63 -16.98 19.57
C PRO A 167 8.73 -17.98 18.41
N VAL A 168 7.61 -18.26 17.77
CA VAL A 168 7.57 -19.17 16.62
C VAL A 168 7.97 -18.41 15.36
N GLU A 169 8.86 -19.00 14.57
CA GLU A 169 9.27 -18.44 13.29
C GLU A 169 8.34 -18.89 12.16
N VAL A 170 7.77 -17.94 11.44
CA VAL A 170 6.93 -18.15 10.25
C VAL A 170 7.39 -17.18 9.17
N ASP A 171 7.78 -17.70 8.01
CA ASP A 171 8.25 -16.91 6.86
C ASP A 171 9.34 -15.86 7.21
N GLY A 172 10.33 -16.29 8.00
CA GLY A 172 11.46 -15.47 8.41
C GLY A 172 11.18 -14.41 9.48
N ARG A 173 9.98 -14.42 10.09
CA ARG A 173 9.61 -13.51 11.21
C ARG A 173 9.21 -14.30 12.44
N ARG A 174 9.55 -13.78 13.62
CA ARG A 174 9.22 -14.40 14.91
C ARG A 174 7.94 -13.82 15.52
N TYR A 175 7.10 -14.67 16.11
CA TYR A 175 5.82 -14.29 16.71
C TYR A 175 5.66 -14.85 18.12
N HIS A 176 5.30 -13.99 19.08
CA HIS A 176 4.94 -14.39 20.44
C HIS A 176 3.53 -14.98 20.52
N GLY A 177 3.20 -15.59 21.65
CA GLY A 177 1.90 -16.22 21.87
C GLY A 177 1.79 -17.55 21.13
N ARG A 178 0.61 -17.86 20.60
CA ARG A 178 0.35 -19.15 19.95
C ARG A 178 -0.02 -18.99 18.50
N LEU A 179 0.16 -20.07 17.74
CA LEU A 179 -0.33 -20.16 16.37
C LEU A 179 -1.62 -20.97 16.33
N ARG A 180 -2.57 -20.51 15.54
CA ARG A 180 -3.75 -21.28 15.15
C ARG A 180 -3.63 -21.56 13.66
N VAL A 181 -3.60 -22.83 13.29
CA VAL A 181 -3.42 -23.27 11.92
C VAL A 181 -4.73 -23.88 11.44
N ARG A 182 -5.23 -23.40 10.30
CA ARG A 182 -6.50 -23.84 9.71
C ARG A 182 -6.31 -24.19 8.26
N ALA A 183 -7.11 -25.13 7.77
CA ALA A 183 -7.32 -25.30 6.35
C ALA A 183 -8.45 -24.36 5.87
N ALA A 184 -8.29 -23.79 4.69
CA ALA A 184 -9.30 -23.05 3.95
C ALA A 184 -9.31 -23.53 2.49
N GLY A 185 -9.99 -24.64 2.21
CA GLY A 185 -9.92 -25.32 0.93
C GLY A 185 -8.59 -26.06 0.78
N ASP A 186 -7.78 -25.70 -0.21
CA ASP A 186 -6.40 -26.18 -0.39
C ASP A 186 -5.35 -25.25 0.23
N GLU A 187 -5.77 -24.21 0.96
CA GLU A 187 -4.89 -23.24 1.60
C GLU A 187 -4.68 -23.51 3.08
N VAL A 188 -3.46 -23.30 3.56
CA VAL A 188 -3.11 -23.19 4.99
C VAL A 188 -3.22 -21.71 5.39
N LEU A 189 -4.00 -21.44 6.42
CA LEU A 189 -4.01 -20.17 7.13
C LEU A 189 -3.22 -20.33 8.43
N VAL A 190 -2.22 -19.47 8.63
CA VAL A 190 -1.50 -19.36 9.89
C VAL A 190 -1.91 -18.06 10.56
N ILE A 191 -2.49 -18.20 11.76
CA ILE A 191 -3.08 -17.10 12.52
C ILE A 191 -2.32 -17.00 13.84
N ASN A 192 -1.72 -15.84 14.12
CA ASN A 192 -1.08 -15.60 15.40
C ASN A 192 -2.13 -15.11 16.42
N GLN A 193 -2.30 -15.84 17.51
CA GLN A 193 -3.16 -15.44 18.62
C GLN A 193 -2.34 -15.04 19.84
N LEU A 194 -2.51 -13.81 20.29
CA LEU A 194 -1.74 -13.23 21.39
C LEU A 194 -2.50 -12.11 22.10
N ASN A 195 -1.98 -11.70 23.26
CA ASN A 195 -2.44 -10.56 24.03
C ASN A 195 -2.37 -9.27 23.19
N LEU A 196 -3.41 -8.45 23.26
CA LEU A 196 -3.54 -7.20 22.49
C LEU A 196 -2.33 -6.27 22.66
N GLU A 197 -1.80 -6.10 23.88
CA GLU A 197 -0.65 -5.22 24.10
C GLU A 197 0.64 -5.80 23.50
N SER A 198 0.78 -7.13 23.52
CA SER A 198 1.89 -7.82 22.86
C SER A 198 1.84 -7.68 21.34
N TYR A 199 0.64 -7.72 20.75
CA TYR A 199 0.41 -7.43 19.34
C TYR A 199 0.82 -5.98 18.99
N LEU A 200 0.41 -5.00 19.81
CA LEU A 200 0.72 -3.59 19.57
C LEU A 200 2.22 -3.29 19.60
N LYS A 201 3.02 -4.03 20.37
CA LYS A 201 4.49 -3.93 20.34
C LYS A 201 5.12 -4.35 19.01
N GLY A 202 4.41 -5.13 18.19
CA GLY A 202 4.81 -5.42 16.80
C GLY A 202 4.16 -4.52 15.74
N VAL A 203 3.09 -3.78 16.08
CA VAL A 203 2.37 -2.87 15.17
C VAL A 203 2.94 -1.46 15.23
N VAL A 204 3.02 -0.87 16.42
CA VAL A 204 3.44 0.54 16.60
C VAL A 204 4.79 0.84 15.93
N PRO A 205 5.86 0.06 16.14
CA PRO A 205 7.14 0.34 15.48
C PRO A 205 7.14 0.05 13.97
N ALA A 206 6.22 -0.81 13.48
CA ALA A 206 6.08 -1.11 12.06
C ALA A 206 5.32 -0.01 11.30
N GLU A 207 4.34 0.62 11.95
CA GLU A 207 3.54 1.72 11.40
C GLU A 207 4.20 3.08 11.59
N MET A 208 4.89 3.29 12.72
CA MET A 208 5.65 4.49 13.00
C MET A 208 7.02 4.15 13.59
N GLY A 209 8.02 4.13 12.71
CA GLY A 209 9.40 3.80 13.05
C GLY A 209 9.97 4.68 14.16
N PRO A 210 10.27 4.15 15.36
CA PRO A 210 10.67 4.94 16.52
C PRO A 210 12.08 5.54 16.38
N THR A 211 12.89 5.02 15.46
CA THR A 211 14.21 5.59 15.13
C THR A 211 14.09 6.83 14.26
N GLN A 212 13.16 6.82 13.30
CA GLN A 212 12.88 7.93 12.39
C GLN A 212 12.04 9.01 13.09
N PHE A 213 11.11 8.59 13.94
CA PHE A 213 10.19 9.44 14.69
C PHE A 213 10.32 9.20 16.20
N PRO A 214 11.42 9.66 16.84
CA PRO A 214 11.69 9.43 18.26
C PRO A 214 10.86 10.34 19.19
N GLN A 215 9.57 10.55 18.88
CA GLN A 215 8.66 11.36 19.68
C GLN A 215 7.71 10.45 20.48
N LEU A 216 7.96 10.34 21.78
CA LEU A 216 7.18 9.45 22.67
C LEU A 216 5.68 9.73 22.62
N ASP A 217 5.25 11.00 22.66
CA ASP A 217 3.83 11.34 22.64
C ASP A 217 3.16 11.03 21.30
N ALA A 218 3.90 11.08 20.19
CA ALA A 218 3.40 10.60 18.91
C ALA A 218 3.21 9.08 18.96
N LEU A 219 4.20 8.33 19.45
CA LEU A 219 4.13 6.87 19.61
C LEU A 219 2.97 6.45 20.52
N LYS A 220 2.67 7.23 21.57
CA LYS A 220 1.49 7.02 22.42
C LYS A 220 0.19 7.22 21.67
N ALA A 221 0.09 8.29 20.87
CA ALA A 221 -1.07 8.52 20.02
C ALA A 221 -1.27 7.38 19.01
N GLN A 222 -0.19 6.90 18.38
CA GLN A 222 -0.21 5.74 17.49
C GLN A 222 -0.64 4.45 18.22
N ALA A 223 -0.14 4.21 19.44
CA ALA A 223 -0.54 3.05 20.23
C ALA A 223 -2.04 3.06 20.56
N VAL A 224 -2.59 4.21 20.99
CA VAL A 224 -4.03 4.37 21.25
C VAL A 224 -4.84 4.20 19.96
N ALA A 225 -4.42 4.80 18.84
CA ALA A 225 -5.10 4.64 17.56
C ALA A 225 -5.11 3.18 17.11
N ALA A 226 -3.95 2.51 17.13
CA ALA A 226 -3.84 1.12 16.72
C ALA A 226 -4.64 0.17 17.62
N ARG A 227 -4.64 0.38 18.94
CA ARG A 227 -5.47 -0.38 19.88
C ARG A 227 -6.95 -0.22 19.60
N THR A 228 -7.36 1.03 19.38
CA THR A 228 -8.76 1.35 19.10
C THR A 228 -9.21 0.72 17.79
N TYR A 229 -8.39 0.81 16.74
CA TYR A 229 -8.66 0.17 15.46
C TYR A 229 -8.82 -1.34 15.62
N ALA A 230 -7.89 -1.99 16.32
CA ALA A 230 -7.93 -3.43 16.54
C ALA A 230 -9.21 -3.86 17.28
N ILE A 231 -9.64 -3.10 18.30
CA ILE A 231 -10.87 -3.37 19.05
C ILE A 231 -12.13 -3.12 18.19
N ALA A 232 -12.15 -2.04 17.41
CA ALA A 232 -13.29 -1.67 16.59
C ALA A 232 -13.56 -2.65 15.43
N HIS A 233 -12.54 -3.40 15.02
CA HIS A 233 -12.59 -4.37 13.91
C HIS A 233 -12.42 -5.82 14.40
N LEU A 234 -12.61 -6.08 15.70
CA LEU A 234 -12.69 -7.46 16.19
C LEU A 234 -13.85 -8.16 15.49
N ALA A 235 -13.65 -9.43 15.13
CA ALA A 235 -14.62 -10.27 14.44
C ALA A 235 -15.00 -9.86 13.00
N ASP A 236 -14.37 -8.85 12.39
CA ASP A 236 -14.60 -8.48 10.97
C ASP A 236 -14.41 -9.67 10.02
N ALA A 237 -13.44 -10.54 10.35
CA ALA A 237 -13.14 -11.76 9.63
C ALA A 237 -13.40 -13.04 10.45
N GLU A 238 -14.32 -13.00 11.43
CA GLU A 238 -14.62 -14.13 12.33
C GLU A 238 -14.95 -15.41 11.55
N ALA A 239 -15.69 -15.27 10.44
CA ALA A 239 -16.06 -16.37 9.56
C ALA A 239 -14.84 -17.10 8.98
N GLU A 240 -13.72 -16.40 8.79
CA GLU A 240 -12.44 -16.95 8.32
C GLU A 240 -11.53 -17.40 9.48
N GLY A 241 -11.88 -17.08 10.74
CA GLY A 241 -11.21 -17.56 11.94
C GLY A 241 -10.19 -16.60 12.54
N TYR A 242 -10.07 -15.38 12.03
CA TYR A 242 -9.17 -14.34 12.52
C TYR A 242 -9.92 -13.01 12.72
N ASP A 243 -9.28 -12.07 13.42
CA ASP A 243 -9.82 -10.73 13.68
C ASP A 243 -9.25 -9.72 12.67
N LEU A 244 -7.93 -9.74 12.47
CA LEU A 244 -7.20 -8.79 11.63
C LEU A 244 -6.15 -9.49 10.76
N CYS A 245 -5.57 -8.78 9.82
CA CYS A 245 -4.49 -9.25 8.94
C CYS A 245 -3.19 -8.46 9.18
N ALA A 246 -2.03 -9.09 8.96
CA ALA A 246 -0.73 -8.48 9.21
C ALA A 246 -0.24 -7.48 8.12
N THR A 247 -1.13 -7.06 7.21
CA THR A 247 -0.81 -6.23 6.04
C THR A 247 -1.44 -4.84 6.17
N PRO A 248 -1.04 -3.86 5.34
CA PRO A 248 -1.65 -2.53 5.33
C PRO A 248 -3.16 -2.51 5.06
N ALA A 249 -3.76 -3.62 4.62
CA ALA A 249 -5.21 -3.74 4.50
C ALA A 249 -5.92 -3.69 5.87
N CYS A 250 -5.22 -4.09 6.93
CA CYS A 250 -5.68 -3.95 8.31
C CYS A 250 -4.70 -3.04 9.07
N GLN A 251 -3.58 -3.60 9.53
CA GLN A 251 -2.46 -2.88 10.13
C GLN A 251 -1.18 -3.67 9.86
N VAL A 252 -0.07 -2.98 9.64
CA VAL A 252 1.24 -3.64 9.48
C VAL A 252 1.64 -4.26 10.82
N TYR A 253 1.76 -5.59 10.84
CA TYR A 253 2.22 -6.34 12.00
C TYR A 253 3.51 -7.09 11.64
N ALA A 254 4.61 -6.71 12.31
CA ALA A 254 5.94 -7.23 12.00
C ALA A 254 6.46 -8.25 13.04
N GLY A 255 5.60 -8.72 13.95
CA GLY A 255 5.96 -9.73 14.95
C GLY A 255 6.91 -9.21 16.04
N ALA A 256 7.54 -10.14 16.75
CA ALA A 256 8.43 -9.89 17.87
C ALA A 256 9.72 -9.15 17.48
N ASP A 257 10.18 -9.34 16.25
CA ASP A 257 11.44 -8.76 15.76
C ASP A 257 11.38 -7.23 15.60
N ALA A 258 10.18 -6.65 15.57
CA ALA A 258 9.97 -5.21 15.43
C ALA A 258 9.97 -4.45 16.76
N GLN A 259 9.96 -5.15 17.90
CA GLN A 259 9.91 -4.52 19.22
C GLN A 259 11.04 -3.50 19.41
N HIS A 260 10.73 -2.39 20.07
CA HIS A 260 11.69 -1.33 20.30
C HIS A 260 11.39 -0.62 21.63
N PRO A 261 12.39 -0.38 22.50
CA PRO A 261 12.15 0.12 23.86
C PRO A 261 11.29 1.39 23.95
N LEU A 262 11.44 2.30 22.99
CA LEU A 262 10.67 3.55 22.96
C LEU A 262 9.19 3.33 22.60
N SER A 263 8.89 2.48 21.61
CA SER A 263 7.50 2.18 21.23
C SER A 263 6.84 1.25 22.25
N ASP A 264 7.60 0.31 22.82
CA ASP A 264 7.09 -0.60 23.85
C ASP A 264 6.68 0.19 25.09
N ARG A 265 7.50 1.17 25.50
CA ARG A 265 7.14 2.12 26.56
C ARG A 265 5.88 2.91 26.22
N ALA A 266 5.69 3.32 24.96
CA ALA A 266 4.49 4.04 24.55
C ALA A 266 3.22 3.17 24.64
N VAL A 267 3.33 1.90 24.26
CA VAL A 267 2.27 0.89 24.42
C VAL A 267 1.97 0.70 25.91
N ASP A 268 2.99 0.46 26.74
CA ASP A 268 2.85 0.18 28.16
C ASP A 268 2.25 1.39 28.93
N GLU A 269 2.70 2.62 28.66
CA GLU A 269 2.16 3.84 29.28
C GLU A 269 0.74 4.19 28.82
N THR A 270 0.23 3.55 27.77
CA THR A 270 -1.14 3.75 27.25
C THR A 270 -2.00 2.48 27.30
N ALA A 271 -1.57 1.46 28.06
CA ALA A 271 -2.25 0.18 28.14
C ALA A 271 -3.74 0.38 28.50
N GLY A 272 -4.62 -0.25 27.73
CA GLY A 272 -6.08 -0.15 27.91
C GLY A 272 -6.72 1.20 27.51
N LEU A 273 -5.96 2.21 27.09
CA LEU A 273 -6.52 3.46 26.59
C LEU A 273 -6.97 3.32 25.13
N ILE A 274 -8.23 3.70 24.87
CA ILE A 274 -8.85 3.71 23.54
C ILE A 274 -9.52 5.07 23.27
N ALA A 275 -9.69 5.40 22.00
CA ALA A 275 -10.51 6.51 21.57
C ALA A 275 -11.95 6.04 21.34
N ALA A 276 -12.93 6.76 21.88
CA ALA A 276 -14.34 6.42 21.75
C ALA A 276 -15.17 7.65 21.39
N TYR A 277 -16.22 7.44 20.62
CA TYR A 277 -17.24 8.44 20.30
C TYR A 277 -18.59 7.86 20.71
N GLU A 278 -19.35 8.61 21.52
CA GLU A 278 -20.63 8.17 22.07
C GLU A 278 -20.57 6.82 22.83
N GLY A 279 -19.42 6.56 23.48
CA GLY A 279 -19.20 5.34 24.28
C GLY A 279 -18.82 4.10 23.47
N VAL A 280 -18.68 4.22 22.14
CA VAL A 280 -18.26 3.13 21.24
C VAL A 280 -16.84 3.41 20.72
N PRO A 281 -15.94 2.42 20.63
CA PRO A 281 -14.64 2.59 19.98
C PRO A 281 -14.79 3.17 18.57
N ILE A 282 -13.94 4.14 18.23
CA ILE A 282 -13.99 4.76 16.89
C ILE A 282 -13.31 3.89 15.83
N ASP A 283 -13.66 4.08 14.55
CA ASP A 283 -12.83 3.63 13.43
C ASP A 283 -11.57 4.52 13.35
N ALA A 284 -10.52 4.12 14.09
CA ALA A 284 -9.30 4.90 14.31
C ALA A 284 -8.31 4.80 13.12
N MET A 285 -8.75 5.21 11.93
CA MET A 285 -7.90 5.24 10.74
C MET A 285 -6.74 6.23 10.88
N TYR A 286 -5.56 5.85 10.40
CA TYR A 286 -4.36 6.69 10.37
C TYR A 286 -3.63 6.55 9.02
N THR A 287 -2.69 7.47 8.76
CA THR A 287 -1.90 7.47 7.53
C THR A 287 -0.52 8.07 7.77
N SER A 288 0.46 7.65 6.97
CA SER A 288 1.86 8.08 7.09
C SER A 288 2.03 9.59 6.93
N THR A 289 1.39 10.20 5.93
CA THR A 289 1.48 11.64 5.69
C THR A 289 0.17 12.15 5.10
N CYS A 290 -0.38 13.18 5.70
CA CYS A 290 -1.66 13.73 5.28
C CYS A 290 -1.57 14.73 4.11
N GLY A 291 -0.38 15.24 3.78
CA GLY A 291 -0.22 16.29 2.75
C GLY A 291 -0.67 17.69 3.21
N GLY A 292 -0.76 17.91 4.52
CA GLY A 292 -1.15 19.19 5.13
C GLY A 292 -2.61 19.31 5.53
N HIS A 293 -3.49 18.42 5.04
CA HIS A 293 -4.87 18.30 5.49
C HIS A 293 -5.35 16.84 5.45
N THR A 294 -6.05 16.35 6.47
CA THR A 294 -6.70 15.03 6.43
C THR A 294 -7.97 15.07 5.59
N GLU A 295 -8.48 13.92 5.16
CA GLU A 295 -9.71 13.83 4.34
C GLU A 295 -10.95 13.58 5.20
N ASP A 296 -12.13 13.98 4.70
CA ASP A 296 -13.40 13.49 5.24
C ASP A 296 -13.63 12.04 4.77
N ALA A 297 -13.82 11.10 5.69
CA ALA A 297 -13.98 9.69 5.34
C ALA A 297 -15.17 9.45 4.39
N ALA A 298 -16.23 10.26 4.45
CA ALA A 298 -17.38 10.14 3.56
C ALA A 298 -17.02 10.35 2.07
N LEU A 299 -15.93 11.05 1.80
CA LEU A 299 -15.46 11.34 0.43
C LEU A 299 -14.62 10.18 -0.15
N LEU A 300 -14.07 9.32 0.71
CA LEU A 300 -13.23 8.18 0.31
C LEU A 300 -13.99 6.86 0.39
N PHE A 301 -14.80 6.71 1.44
CA PHE A 301 -15.48 5.48 1.81
C PHE A 301 -16.97 5.79 2.01
N SER A 302 -17.77 5.52 0.98
CA SER A 302 -19.21 5.86 0.94
C SER A 302 -20.02 5.29 2.11
N GLY A 303 -19.56 4.22 2.77
CA GLY A 303 -20.18 3.60 3.93
C GLY A 303 -19.54 3.91 5.29
N ARG A 304 -18.47 4.71 5.36
CA ARG A 304 -17.71 4.97 6.61
C ARG A 304 -17.74 6.44 7.05
N ALA A 305 -18.78 7.17 6.65
CA ALA A 305 -18.97 8.54 7.11
C ALA A 305 -19.20 8.57 8.63
N GLN A 306 -18.33 9.26 9.38
CA GLN A 306 -18.42 9.36 10.84
C GLN A 306 -18.20 10.80 11.32
N PRO A 307 -18.85 11.26 12.41
CA PRO A 307 -18.69 12.62 12.94
C PRO A 307 -17.24 12.97 13.33
N TYR A 308 -16.45 11.96 13.71
CA TYR A 308 -15.05 12.09 14.15
C TYR A 308 -14.03 11.90 13.01
N LEU A 309 -14.45 11.47 11.82
CA LEU A 309 -13.60 11.29 10.64
C LEU A 309 -13.80 12.44 9.64
N ARG A 310 -13.51 13.66 10.09
CA ARG A 310 -13.60 14.88 9.28
C ARG A 310 -12.21 15.35 8.85
N GLY A 311 -12.15 15.96 7.67
CA GLY A 311 -10.93 16.58 7.20
C GLY A 311 -10.54 17.77 8.09
N VAL A 312 -9.32 17.74 8.62
CA VAL A 312 -8.72 18.80 9.44
C VAL A 312 -7.30 19.13 8.96
N PRO A 313 -6.82 20.37 9.12
CA PRO A 313 -5.42 20.69 8.91
C PRO A 313 -4.52 19.85 9.82
N CYS A 314 -3.45 19.28 9.26
CA CYS A 314 -2.55 18.36 9.97
C CYS A 314 -1.06 18.69 9.75
N ALA A 315 -0.73 19.69 8.93
CA ALA A 315 0.57 20.33 8.99
C ALA A 315 0.55 21.48 9.99
N TRP A 316 1.70 21.72 10.65
CA TRP A 316 1.91 22.89 11.48
C TRP A 316 1.50 24.16 10.72
N GLU A 317 0.65 25.00 11.34
CA GLU A 317 0.24 26.31 10.82
C GLU A 317 1.40 27.32 10.70
N ARG A 318 2.66 26.90 10.90
CA ARG A 318 3.83 27.75 10.76
C ARG A 318 4.20 27.89 9.28
N PRO A 319 4.23 29.13 8.74
CA PRO A 319 4.71 29.35 7.38
C PRO A 319 6.17 28.89 7.21
N LEU A 320 6.45 28.25 6.07
CA LEU A 320 7.78 27.95 5.56
C LEU A 320 8.29 29.17 4.79
N GLU A 321 9.57 29.50 4.97
CA GLU A 321 10.22 30.59 4.26
C GLU A 321 11.13 30.03 3.16
N LEU A 322 10.80 30.33 1.91
CA LEU A 322 11.60 30.01 0.73
C LEU A 322 12.40 31.26 0.35
N VAL A 323 13.72 31.18 0.40
CA VAL A 323 14.62 32.26 -0.02
C VAL A 323 15.03 32.05 -1.47
N GLY A 324 14.85 33.09 -2.28
CA GLY A 324 15.18 33.13 -3.69
C GLY A 324 16.56 33.72 -3.99
N SER A 325 17.07 33.43 -5.18
CA SER A 325 18.33 33.95 -5.73
C SER A 325 18.06 34.84 -6.94
N GLY A 326 18.90 35.87 -7.11
CA GLY A 326 18.92 36.80 -8.25
C GLY A 326 17.79 37.85 -8.27
N GLU A 327 17.82 38.70 -9.30
CA GLU A 327 16.96 39.89 -9.36
C GLU A 327 15.49 39.57 -9.68
N PRO A 328 14.54 40.34 -9.12
CA PRO A 328 13.12 40.26 -9.48
C PRO A 328 12.89 40.45 -10.98
N GLN A 329 12.05 39.60 -11.56
CA GLN A 329 11.68 39.64 -12.98
C GLN A 329 10.27 39.08 -13.14
N SER A 330 9.47 39.61 -14.06
CA SER A 330 8.11 39.14 -14.34
C SER A 330 7.96 38.69 -15.79
N PHE A 331 7.10 37.69 -15.99
CA PHE A 331 6.77 37.10 -17.28
C PHE A 331 5.24 37.03 -17.42
N HIS A 332 4.71 37.51 -18.53
CA HIS A 332 3.28 37.67 -18.82
C HIS A 332 2.71 36.48 -19.61
N GLY A 333 3.17 35.28 -19.29
CA GLY A 333 2.80 34.09 -20.03
C GLY A 333 3.78 32.94 -19.79
N GLU A 334 3.29 31.73 -20.01
CA GLU A 334 4.11 30.52 -19.96
C GLU A 334 5.20 30.55 -21.04
N SER A 335 4.90 31.12 -22.21
CA SER A 335 5.85 31.27 -23.32
C SER A 335 7.09 32.08 -22.93
N GLU A 336 6.91 33.24 -22.28
CA GLU A 336 8.02 34.08 -21.83
C GLU A 336 8.85 33.37 -20.75
N PHE A 337 8.18 32.72 -19.79
CA PHE A 337 8.84 31.98 -18.72
C PHE A 337 9.66 30.79 -19.26
N ARG A 338 9.11 30.01 -20.20
CA ARG A 338 9.79 28.86 -20.79
C ARG A 338 11.00 29.28 -21.62
N ALA A 339 10.93 30.37 -22.37
CA ALA A 339 12.11 30.88 -23.08
C ALA A 339 13.21 31.34 -22.12
N HIS A 340 12.85 32.00 -21.02
CA HIS A 340 13.80 32.33 -19.95
C HIS A 340 14.43 31.08 -19.34
N LEU A 341 13.64 30.02 -19.11
CA LEU A 341 14.17 28.75 -18.63
C LEU A 341 15.12 28.11 -19.65
N ALA A 342 14.81 28.19 -20.95
CA ALA A 342 15.67 27.72 -22.03
C ALA A 342 17.01 28.45 -22.05
N MET A 343 17.02 29.78 -21.94
CA MET A 343 18.24 30.57 -21.83
C MET A 343 19.09 30.15 -20.63
N ARG A 344 18.47 29.90 -19.48
CA ARG A 344 19.18 29.40 -18.28
C ARG A 344 19.72 27.99 -18.44
N ALA A 345 18.94 27.09 -19.05
CA ALA A 345 19.33 25.71 -19.30
C ALA A 345 20.52 25.66 -20.27
N LEU A 346 20.45 26.44 -21.35
CA LEU A 346 21.45 26.44 -22.41
C LEU A 346 22.63 27.38 -22.11
N GLY A 347 22.49 28.33 -21.18
CA GLY A 347 23.47 29.38 -20.94
C GLY A 347 23.70 30.27 -22.16
N LEU A 348 22.62 30.58 -22.88
CA LEU A 348 22.60 31.38 -24.12
C LEU A 348 21.70 32.61 -23.94
N SER A 349 21.95 33.68 -24.70
CA SER A 349 21.08 34.85 -24.77
C SER A 349 19.96 34.68 -25.79
N GLU A 350 18.96 35.56 -25.75
CA GLU A 350 17.88 35.64 -26.75
C GLU A 350 18.38 35.91 -28.17
N THR A 351 19.57 36.52 -28.30
CA THR A 351 20.23 36.81 -29.58
C THR A 351 21.15 35.69 -30.06
N ALA A 352 21.15 34.53 -29.40
CA ALA A 352 22.01 33.42 -29.80
C ALA A 352 21.62 32.91 -31.19
N GLU A 353 22.64 32.62 -32.00
CA GLU A 353 22.44 32.12 -33.36
C GLU A 353 21.81 30.72 -33.33
N PRO A 354 20.91 30.36 -34.26
CA PRO A 354 20.24 29.06 -34.28
C PRO A 354 21.22 27.87 -34.21
N GLN A 355 22.37 28.00 -34.86
CA GLN A 355 23.45 27.00 -34.82
C GLN A 355 23.96 26.73 -33.40
N GLN A 356 24.05 27.77 -32.55
CA GLN A 356 24.49 27.62 -31.16
C GLN A 356 23.48 26.85 -30.31
N LEU A 357 22.17 27.03 -30.57
CA LEU A 357 21.12 26.28 -29.89
C LEU A 357 21.22 24.78 -30.22
N VAL A 358 21.33 24.44 -31.50
CA VAL A 358 21.45 23.06 -31.98
C VAL A 358 22.69 22.39 -31.41
N GLU A 359 23.83 23.07 -31.41
CA GLU A 359 25.08 22.55 -30.85
C GLU A 359 25.00 22.30 -29.34
N ARG A 360 24.32 23.20 -28.60
CA ARG A 360 24.15 23.05 -27.16
C ARG A 360 23.22 21.89 -26.81
N VAL A 361 22.10 21.74 -27.53
CA VAL A 361 21.19 20.60 -27.37
C VAL A 361 21.91 19.28 -27.69
N ALA A 362 22.68 19.24 -28.80
CA ALA A 362 23.45 18.04 -29.17
C ALA A 362 24.47 17.65 -28.09
N GLY A 363 25.17 18.64 -27.52
CA GLY A 363 26.11 18.41 -26.43
C GLY A 363 25.46 17.89 -25.15
N MET A 364 24.21 18.28 -24.86
CA MET A 364 23.48 17.87 -23.66
C MET A 364 22.79 16.51 -23.81
N CYS A 365 22.29 16.20 -24.99
CA CYS A 365 21.56 14.94 -25.26
C CYS A 365 22.42 13.85 -25.88
N GLY A 366 23.66 14.15 -26.29
CA GLY A 366 24.54 13.20 -26.99
C GLY A 366 24.11 12.88 -28.42
N GLY A 367 23.22 13.69 -29.01
CA GLY A 367 22.75 13.52 -30.38
C GLY A 367 23.69 14.09 -31.44
N ARG A 368 23.21 14.12 -32.69
CA ARG A 368 24.03 14.54 -33.84
C ARG A 368 23.95 16.04 -34.05
N ARG A 369 25.09 16.67 -34.34
CA ARG A 369 25.11 18.06 -34.79
C ARG A 369 24.51 18.14 -36.20
N ALA A 370 23.48 18.95 -36.36
CA ALA A 370 22.89 19.30 -37.66
C ALA A 370 23.31 20.73 -38.02
N ALA A 371 23.59 20.97 -39.30
CA ALA A 371 23.86 22.31 -39.79
C ALA A 371 22.54 23.04 -40.02
N VAL A 372 22.44 24.27 -39.55
CA VAL A 372 21.27 25.13 -39.75
C VAL A 372 21.72 26.53 -40.21
N GLY A 373 20.94 27.14 -41.10
CA GLY A 373 21.21 28.50 -41.58
C GLY A 373 21.05 29.57 -40.48
N LEU A 374 21.43 30.82 -40.78
CA LEU A 374 21.29 31.96 -39.86
C LEU A 374 19.81 32.32 -39.58
N GLN A 375 18.93 32.08 -40.56
CA GLN A 375 17.49 32.33 -40.47
C GLN A 375 16.74 31.12 -40.99
N PRO A 376 16.74 30.01 -40.24
CA PRO A 376 16.08 28.79 -40.66
C PRO A 376 14.57 28.94 -40.58
N SER A 377 13.86 28.22 -41.46
CA SER A 377 12.42 28.01 -41.27
C SER A 377 12.15 27.23 -39.97
N PRO A 378 10.94 27.33 -39.40
CA PRO A 378 10.56 26.55 -38.23
C PRO A 378 10.80 25.04 -38.40
N ASP A 379 10.54 24.51 -39.61
CA ASP A 379 10.72 23.10 -39.93
C ASP A 379 12.19 22.69 -39.98
N GLU A 380 13.04 23.50 -40.63
CA GLU A 380 14.49 23.27 -40.68
C GLU A 380 15.09 23.25 -39.27
N LEU A 381 14.70 24.20 -38.42
CA LEU A 381 15.17 24.25 -37.04
C LEU A 381 14.64 23.09 -36.20
N ALA A 382 13.36 22.75 -36.31
CA ALA A 382 12.77 21.64 -35.57
C ALA A 382 13.44 20.31 -35.93
N GLY A 383 13.68 20.06 -37.22
CA GLY A 383 14.43 18.89 -37.68
C GLY A 383 15.85 18.84 -37.11
N ALA A 384 16.57 19.98 -37.13
CA ALA A 384 17.91 20.07 -36.56
C ALA A 384 17.94 19.84 -35.04
N LEU A 385 16.96 20.36 -34.30
CA LEU A 385 16.83 20.17 -32.85
C LEU A 385 16.46 18.73 -32.50
N LEU A 386 15.55 18.08 -33.23
CA LEU A 386 15.23 16.67 -33.05
C LEU A 386 16.46 15.77 -33.27
N ALA A 387 17.27 16.07 -34.29
CA ALA A 387 18.53 15.36 -34.53
C ALA A 387 19.57 15.59 -33.44
N ALA A 388 19.69 16.83 -32.97
CA ALA A 388 20.53 17.18 -31.82
C ALA A 388 20.05 16.48 -30.53
N GLY A 389 18.74 16.30 -30.37
CA GLY A 389 18.17 15.52 -29.29
C GLY A 389 18.39 14.01 -29.45
N GLY A 390 18.77 13.49 -30.61
CA GLY A 390 18.75 12.04 -30.88
C GLY A 390 17.34 11.46 -31.02
N LEU A 391 16.36 12.31 -31.34
CA LEU A 391 14.94 11.96 -31.56
C LEU A 391 14.60 11.77 -33.04
N ASP A 392 15.61 11.55 -33.89
CA ASP A 392 15.45 11.40 -35.35
C ASP A 392 14.35 10.40 -35.74
N GLY A 393 14.28 9.27 -35.03
CA GLY A 393 13.28 8.23 -35.27
C GLY A 393 11.88 8.56 -34.74
N ALA A 394 11.75 9.51 -33.81
CA ALA A 394 10.45 9.93 -33.27
C ALA A 394 9.63 10.73 -34.29
N THR A 395 10.29 11.31 -35.31
CA THR A 395 9.61 11.99 -36.42
C THR A 395 8.68 11.06 -37.21
N ALA A 396 8.93 9.74 -37.20
CA ALA A 396 8.08 8.74 -37.83
C ALA A 396 6.72 8.57 -37.14
N LEU A 397 6.59 9.00 -35.87
CA LEU A 397 5.33 8.97 -35.11
C LEU A 397 4.40 10.14 -35.47
N VAL A 398 4.93 11.19 -36.13
CA VAL A 398 4.24 12.45 -36.45
C VAL A 398 4.37 12.82 -37.93
N ASP A 399 4.32 11.80 -38.79
CA ASP A 399 4.33 11.91 -40.26
C ASP A 399 5.49 12.74 -40.87
N GLY A 400 6.60 12.91 -40.15
CA GLY A 400 7.74 13.69 -40.65
C GLY A 400 7.47 15.19 -40.85
N ARG A 401 6.46 15.75 -40.17
CA ARG A 401 6.18 17.20 -40.21
C ARG A 401 7.14 17.92 -39.26
N GLY A 402 7.87 18.94 -39.72
CA GLY A 402 8.94 19.60 -38.97
C GLY A 402 8.52 20.20 -37.61
N ALA A 403 8.13 21.48 -37.59
CA ALA A 403 7.73 22.19 -36.38
C ALA A 403 6.39 21.69 -35.82
N ALA A 404 5.43 21.39 -36.70
CA ALA A 404 4.13 20.86 -36.31
C ALA A 404 4.25 19.48 -35.64
N GLY A 405 5.08 18.58 -36.18
CA GLY A 405 5.29 17.27 -35.57
C GLY A 405 6.03 17.35 -34.23
N LEU A 406 6.97 18.28 -34.06
CA LEU A 406 7.58 18.54 -32.75
C LEU A 406 6.55 19.03 -31.73
N ALA A 407 5.59 19.88 -32.13
CA ALA A 407 4.52 20.31 -31.24
C ALA A 407 3.54 19.18 -30.90
N GLU A 408 3.17 18.33 -31.87
CA GLU A 408 2.35 17.13 -31.63
C GLU A 408 3.05 16.14 -30.68
N LEU A 409 4.36 15.92 -30.86
CA LEU A 409 5.15 15.12 -29.93
C LEU A 409 5.18 15.75 -28.53
N ALA A 410 5.42 17.04 -28.44
CA ALA A 410 5.43 17.75 -27.16
C ALA A 410 4.05 17.62 -26.45
N ASP A 411 2.95 17.78 -27.18
CA ASP A 411 1.58 17.63 -26.68
C ASP A 411 1.31 16.21 -26.15
N LEU A 412 1.75 15.17 -26.87
CA LEU A 412 1.63 13.77 -26.42
C LEU A 412 2.27 13.52 -25.05
N PHE A 413 3.35 14.24 -24.74
CA PHE A 413 4.05 14.15 -23.45
C PHE A 413 3.68 15.29 -22.48
N GLY A 414 2.66 16.08 -22.78
CA GLY A 414 2.18 17.17 -21.93
C GLY A 414 3.15 18.33 -21.78
N ILE A 415 4.02 18.55 -22.78
CA ILE A 415 5.02 19.63 -22.83
C ILE A 415 4.42 20.82 -23.58
N PRO A 416 4.22 21.98 -22.94
CA PRO A 416 3.62 23.15 -23.59
C PRO A 416 4.53 23.72 -24.70
N LEU A 417 4.08 23.58 -25.94
CA LEU A 417 4.81 24.04 -27.12
C LEU A 417 3.86 24.43 -28.25
N GLU A 418 3.65 25.73 -28.43
CA GLU A 418 2.84 26.29 -29.52
C GLU A 418 3.71 26.75 -30.68
N VAL A 419 3.40 26.28 -31.90
CA VAL A 419 4.01 26.76 -33.16
C VAL A 419 3.38 28.08 -33.54
N PRO A 420 4.09 29.22 -33.48
CA PRO A 420 3.52 30.51 -33.84
C PRO A 420 3.61 30.77 -35.35
N ASP A 421 2.70 31.60 -35.88
CA ASP A 421 2.73 32.04 -37.29
C ASP A 421 3.98 32.87 -37.64
N ALA A 422 4.54 33.56 -36.63
CA ALA A 422 5.79 34.30 -36.69
C ALA A 422 6.54 34.16 -35.37
N ASP A 423 7.86 34.23 -35.39
CA ASP A 423 8.70 34.05 -34.21
C ASP A 423 8.75 35.34 -33.36
N PRO A 424 8.02 35.45 -32.22
CA PRO A 424 7.89 36.74 -31.54
C PRO A 424 9.16 37.08 -30.75
N PRO A 425 9.72 38.29 -30.88
CA PRO A 425 10.69 38.79 -29.92
C PRO A 425 10.02 39.03 -28.55
N PRO A 426 10.71 38.84 -27.42
CA PRO A 426 12.14 38.50 -27.27
C PRO A 426 12.43 36.99 -27.20
N TYR A 427 11.41 36.14 -27.19
CA TYR A 427 11.49 34.82 -26.56
C TYR A 427 11.08 33.68 -27.49
N GLY A 428 11.39 33.85 -28.77
CA GLY A 428 10.92 33.09 -29.90
C GLY A 428 10.74 31.57 -29.73
N TRP A 429 9.88 31.01 -30.59
CA TRP A 429 9.72 29.57 -30.86
C TRP A 429 11.02 28.76 -30.77
N ARG A 430 12.15 29.30 -31.27
CA ARG A 430 13.45 28.63 -31.30
C ARG A 430 13.92 28.17 -29.91
N LEU A 431 13.80 29.03 -28.89
CA LEU A 431 14.20 28.73 -27.52
C LEU A 431 13.26 27.71 -26.87
N ARG A 432 11.95 27.86 -27.11
CA ARG A 432 10.92 26.96 -26.58
C ARG A 432 11.03 25.56 -27.19
N ALA A 433 11.28 25.48 -28.49
CA ALA A 433 11.51 24.21 -29.20
C ALA A 433 12.78 23.50 -28.66
N ALA A 434 13.87 24.24 -28.43
CA ALA A 434 15.08 23.66 -27.84
C ALA A 434 14.83 23.11 -26.43
N LEU A 435 14.11 23.85 -25.59
CA LEU A 435 13.71 23.39 -24.25
C LEU A 435 12.83 22.13 -24.32
N ALA A 436 11.85 22.10 -25.23
CA ALA A 436 10.97 20.96 -25.41
C ALA A 436 11.73 19.69 -25.82
N VAL A 437 12.76 19.81 -26.66
CA VAL A 437 13.63 18.66 -26.99
C VAL A 437 14.41 18.17 -25.77
N LEU A 438 14.91 19.08 -24.92
CA LEU A 438 15.57 18.67 -23.66
C LEU A 438 14.60 17.92 -22.72
N GLU A 439 13.34 18.33 -22.66
CA GLU A 439 12.29 17.66 -21.88
C GLU A 439 11.94 16.28 -22.47
N LEU A 440 11.74 16.17 -23.79
CA LEU A 440 11.45 14.90 -24.47
C LEU A 440 12.57 13.87 -24.30
N GLN A 441 13.83 14.32 -24.25
CA GLN A 441 14.98 13.46 -23.97
C GLN A 441 15.19 13.16 -22.49
N GLY A 442 14.39 13.74 -21.59
CA GLY A 442 14.54 13.60 -20.15
C GLY A 442 15.83 14.22 -19.58
N ALA A 443 16.54 15.01 -20.38
CA ALA A 443 17.71 15.78 -19.95
C ALA A 443 17.28 16.90 -19.00
N LEU A 444 16.18 17.58 -19.35
CA LEU A 444 15.45 18.45 -18.45
C LEU A 444 14.24 17.71 -17.89
N ARG A 445 14.13 17.65 -16.56
CA ARG A 445 13.02 17.00 -15.86
C ARG A 445 12.19 18.02 -15.15
N ARG A 446 10.87 17.85 -15.25
CA ARG A 446 9.88 18.55 -14.44
C ARG A 446 9.29 17.56 -13.44
N ASP A 447 9.30 17.92 -12.17
CA ASP A 447 8.60 17.18 -11.13
C ASP A 447 7.75 18.11 -10.27
N ASP A 448 6.53 17.66 -9.98
CA ASP A 448 5.60 18.36 -9.11
C ASP A 448 5.68 17.78 -7.70
N GLY A 449 5.47 18.63 -6.70
CA GLY A 449 5.49 18.24 -5.30
C GLY A 449 4.88 19.29 -4.39
N GLU A 450 5.07 19.10 -3.10
CA GLU A 450 4.52 19.97 -2.06
C GLU A 450 5.63 20.49 -1.15
N ALA A 451 5.56 21.75 -0.75
CA ALA A 451 6.45 22.31 0.26
C ALA A 451 6.21 21.61 1.60
N VAL A 452 7.25 21.08 2.23
CA VAL A 452 7.14 20.39 3.52
C VAL A 452 8.24 20.86 4.48
N PRO A 453 8.03 20.79 5.80
CA PRO A 453 9.11 20.92 6.77
C PRO A 453 10.16 19.84 6.53
N HIS A 454 11.43 20.18 6.66
CA HIS A 454 12.54 19.25 6.58
C HIS A 454 13.49 19.49 7.76
N PRO A 455 14.23 18.49 8.29
CA PRO A 455 15.21 18.69 9.36
C PRO A 455 16.20 19.83 9.07
N ASP A 456 16.58 20.00 7.80
CA ASP A 456 17.47 21.05 7.31
C ASP A 456 16.76 22.36 6.90
N GLY A 457 15.51 22.54 7.33
CA GLY A 457 14.69 23.73 7.05
C GLY A 457 13.44 23.41 6.22
N VAL A 458 13.54 23.61 4.90
CA VAL A 458 12.42 23.40 3.97
C VAL A 458 12.77 22.32 2.95
N GLY A 459 11.81 21.45 2.65
CA GLY A 459 11.93 20.40 1.64
C GLY A 459 10.79 20.45 0.62
N ILE A 460 10.92 19.61 -0.39
CA ILE A 460 9.85 19.24 -1.31
C ILE A 460 9.50 17.78 -1.06
N PHE A 461 8.21 17.45 -1.05
CA PHE A 461 7.73 16.08 -1.14
C PHE A 461 7.30 15.82 -2.58
N PRO A 462 8.15 15.19 -3.43
CA PRO A 462 7.79 14.90 -4.81
C PRO A 462 6.63 13.90 -4.86
N ARG A 463 5.67 14.09 -5.77
CA ARG A 463 4.51 13.18 -5.90
C ARG A 463 4.88 11.72 -6.16
N THR A 464 6.04 11.51 -6.78
CA THR A 464 6.52 10.19 -7.21
C THR A 464 7.55 9.58 -6.26
N ALA A 465 7.90 10.28 -5.17
CA ALA A 465 8.94 9.84 -4.24
C ALA A 465 8.35 9.36 -2.90
N PRO A 466 8.97 8.37 -2.24
CA PRO A 466 8.51 7.87 -0.95
C PRO A 466 8.88 8.77 0.24
N THR A 467 9.77 9.74 0.03
CA THR A 467 10.30 10.62 1.10
C THR A 467 10.50 12.04 0.57
N SER A 468 10.53 13.01 1.48
CA SER A 468 10.83 14.40 1.17
C SER A 468 12.33 14.60 0.87
N GLU A 469 12.63 15.52 -0.05
CA GLU A 469 13.98 15.96 -0.39
C GLU A 469 14.25 17.37 0.15
N PRO A 470 15.46 17.69 0.65
CA PRO A 470 15.79 19.05 1.10
C PRO A 470 15.86 20.04 -0.08
N LEU A 471 15.41 21.28 0.15
CA LEU A 471 15.57 22.39 -0.78
C LEU A 471 16.72 23.30 -0.32
N ALA A 472 17.90 23.11 -0.90
CA ALA A 472 19.07 23.93 -0.62
C ALA A 472 18.83 25.38 -1.06
N GLN A 473 18.84 26.30 -0.10
CA GLN A 473 18.61 27.72 -0.32
C GLN A 473 19.96 28.47 -0.50
N PRO A 474 20.03 29.56 -1.29
CA PRO A 474 18.92 30.22 -1.99
C PRO A 474 18.52 29.52 -3.29
N LEU A 475 17.22 29.54 -3.59
CA LEU A 475 16.59 28.81 -4.70
C LEU A 475 16.45 29.70 -5.95
N PRO A 476 16.46 29.17 -7.17
CA PRO A 476 15.95 29.90 -8.33
C PRO A 476 14.41 29.98 -8.24
N LEU A 477 13.94 30.87 -7.36
CA LEU A 477 12.56 30.90 -6.87
C LEU A 477 11.66 31.76 -7.75
N TYR A 478 10.54 31.18 -8.18
CA TYR A 478 9.49 31.84 -8.94
C TYR A 478 8.15 31.62 -8.26
N ARG A 479 7.22 32.55 -8.46
CA ARG A 479 5.79 32.36 -8.17
C ARG A 479 5.00 32.38 -9.46
N ARG A 480 3.92 31.60 -9.53
CA ARG A 480 2.94 31.62 -10.61
C ARG A 480 1.57 32.03 -10.04
N TRP A 481 1.06 33.16 -10.52
CA TRP A 481 -0.29 33.66 -10.26
C TRP A 481 -0.95 33.91 -11.61
N SER A 482 -1.74 32.95 -12.09
CA SER A 482 -2.21 32.90 -13.49
C SER A 482 -2.69 34.27 -14.03
N PRO A 483 -2.20 34.76 -15.19
CA PRO A 483 -1.18 34.20 -16.09
C PRO A 483 0.20 34.88 -15.92
N VAL A 484 0.61 35.19 -14.69
CA VAL A 484 1.87 35.90 -14.43
C VAL A 484 2.83 35.01 -13.65
N TRP A 485 4.05 34.90 -14.17
CA TRP A 485 5.17 34.29 -13.49
C TRP A 485 6.07 35.40 -12.99
N SER A 486 6.66 35.26 -11.80
CA SER A 486 7.62 36.24 -11.31
C SER A 486 8.70 35.60 -10.49
N ARG A 487 9.95 35.95 -10.77
CA ARG A 487 11.08 35.65 -9.90
C ARG A 487 10.99 36.51 -8.64
N VAL A 488 11.14 35.88 -7.48
CA VAL A 488 10.95 36.55 -6.18
C VAL A 488 12.14 36.29 -5.26
N PRO A 489 12.55 37.28 -4.43
CA PRO A 489 13.70 37.13 -3.53
C PRO A 489 13.35 36.29 -2.29
N ALA A 490 12.08 36.20 -1.92
CA ALA A 490 11.58 35.30 -0.89
C ALA A 490 10.08 35.08 -1.06
N LEU A 491 9.58 33.96 -0.53
CA LEU A 491 8.15 33.68 -0.45
C LEU A 491 7.84 32.93 0.84
N ARG A 492 6.79 33.36 1.54
CA ARG A 492 6.19 32.58 2.64
C ARG A 492 5.09 31.70 2.10
N VAL A 493 5.20 30.40 2.37
CA VAL A 493 4.24 29.38 1.94
C VAL A 493 3.82 28.55 3.13
N LEU A 494 2.67 27.90 3.08
CA LEU A 494 2.31 26.91 4.09
C LEU A 494 2.81 25.52 3.65
N PRO A 495 3.07 24.59 4.59
CA PRO A 495 3.24 23.20 4.22
C PRO A 495 2.06 22.70 3.36
N GLY A 496 2.34 21.86 2.37
CA GLY A 496 1.36 21.42 1.35
C GLY A 496 1.22 22.36 0.15
N THR A 497 1.89 23.53 0.15
CA THR A 497 1.84 24.43 -1.02
C THR A 497 2.45 23.76 -2.24
N ALA A 498 1.73 23.74 -3.36
CA ALA A 498 2.17 23.13 -4.61
C ALA A 498 3.44 23.81 -5.17
N LEU A 499 4.42 22.98 -5.52
CA LEU A 499 5.70 23.35 -6.09
C LEU A 499 5.90 22.60 -7.42
N GLU A 500 6.44 23.29 -8.42
CA GLU A 500 6.95 22.69 -9.66
C GLU A 500 8.46 22.89 -9.70
N ARG A 501 9.22 21.82 -9.93
CA ARG A 501 10.68 21.82 -9.91
C ARG A 501 11.22 21.45 -11.29
N TYR A 502 12.08 22.31 -11.84
CA TYR A 502 12.73 22.09 -13.14
C TYR A 502 14.22 21.79 -12.91
N ARG A 503 14.68 20.61 -13.32
CA ARG A 503 16.06 20.14 -13.14
C ARG A 503 16.73 19.81 -14.45
N LEU A 504 17.99 20.19 -14.59
CA LEU A 504 18.88 19.76 -15.67
C LEU A 504 20.00 18.93 -15.05
N GLY A 505 19.94 17.61 -15.22
CA GLY A 505 20.75 16.69 -14.42
C GLY A 505 20.51 16.90 -12.91
N GLY A 506 21.58 17.13 -12.15
CA GLY A 506 21.49 17.45 -10.71
C GLY A 506 21.23 18.93 -10.39
N GLN A 507 21.23 19.81 -11.39
CA GLN A 507 21.11 21.25 -11.18
C GLN A 507 19.64 21.69 -11.16
N LEU A 508 19.25 22.42 -10.12
CA LEU A 508 17.95 23.07 -10.03
C LEU A 508 17.94 24.36 -10.88
N LEU A 509 17.09 24.41 -11.91
CA LEU A 509 16.95 25.57 -12.80
C LEU A 509 15.87 26.54 -12.34
N ALA A 510 14.74 26.02 -11.86
CA ALA A 510 13.63 26.80 -11.33
C ALA A 510 12.86 25.98 -10.28
N LEU A 511 12.45 26.65 -9.21
CA LEU A 511 11.41 26.20 -8.30
C LEU A 511 10.24 27.18 -8.39
N VAL A 512 9.09 26.73 -8.89
CA VAL A 512 7.90 27.55 -9.09
C VAL A 512 6.88 27.22 -8.01
N VAL A 513 6.50 28.23 -7.24
CA VAL A 513 5.38 28.14 -6.30
C VAL A 513 4.09 28.43 -7.04
N VAL A 514 3.20 27.44 -7.10
CA VAL A 514 1.91 27.55 -7.78
C VAL A 514 0.89 28.13 -6.81
N GLN A 515 0.42 29.35 -7.07
CA GLN A 515 -0.62 29.98 -6.26
C GLN A 515 -1.98 29.86 -6.95
N SER A 516 -2.93 29.20 -6.29
CA SER A 516 -4.36 29.27 -6.61
C SER A 516 -5.03 30.34 -5.75
N GLY A 517 -5.99 31.10 -6.32
CA GLY A 517 -6.61 32.25 -5.65
C GLY A 517 -7.24 31.90 -4.29
N GLY A 518 -7.23 32.85 -3.34
CA GLY A 518 -7.84 32.67 -2.00
C GLY A 518 -6.86 32.61 -0.83
N GLY A 519 -5.79 33.43 -0.83
CA GLY A 519 -4.94 33.61 0.36
C GLY A 519 -4.17 32.36 0.81
N GLY A 520 -3.87 31.43 -0.09
CA GLY A 520 -3.20 30.16 0.24
C GLY A 520 -4.13 29.06 0.77
N GLN A 521 -5.45 29.24 0.73
CA GLN A 521 -6.41 28.20 1.15
C GLN A 521 -6.73 27.16 0.06
N ALA A 522 -6.34 27.41 -1.19
CA ALA A 522 -6.96 26.76 -2.34
C ALA A 522 -6.21 25.53 -2.90
N ASP A 523 -5.43 24.80 -2.09
CA ASP A 523 -5.13 23.41 -2.45
C ASP A 523 -4.93 22.48 -1.24
N ARG A 524 -5.81 22.59 -0.23
CA ARG A 524 -5.96 21.65 0.91
C ARG A 524 -6.36 20.23 0.44
N ARG A 525 -5.67 19.65 -0.53
CA ARG A 525 -5.85 18.28 -0.98
C ARG A 525 -5.09 17.39 -0.02
N SER A 526 -5.79 16.42 0.57
CA SER A 526 -5.11 15.35 1.28
C SER A 526 -4.22 14.57 0.31
N ALA A 527 -3.10 14.02 0.80
CA ALA A 527 -2.30 13.04 0.05
C ALA A 527 -3.15 11.82 -0.39
N TRP A 528 -4.23 11.54 0.34
CA TRP A 528 -5.20 10.48 0.02
C TRP A 528 -5.98 10.74 -1.27
N ARG A 529 -6.47 11.96 -1.50
CA ARG A 529 -7.21 12.32 -2.72
C ARG A 529 -6.36 12.18 -3.98
N SER A 530 -5.04 12.39 -3.92
CA SER A 530 -4.17 12.12 -5.07
C SER A 530 -3.95 10.62 -5.26
N TRP A 531 -3.71 9.87 -4.19
CA TRP A 531 -3.51 8.41 -4.26
C TRP A 531 -4.71 7.68 -4.87
N SER A 532 -5.94 8.07 -4.48
CA SER A 532 -7.18 7.44 -4.96
C SER A 532 -7.48 7.72 -6.44
N ARG A 533 -7.12 8.89 -6.98
CA ARG A 533 -7.40 9.25 -8.39
C ARG A 533 -6.37 8.67 -9.37
N ASP A 534 -5.10 8.58 -8.96
CA ASP A 534 -4.02 8.20 -9.87
C ASP A 534 -3.69 6.69 -9.82
N ARG A 535 -4.36 5.93 -8.95
CA ARG A 535 -4.28 4.46 -8.86
C ARG A 535 -5.64 3.77 -8.89
N THR A 536 -6.56 4.24 -9.73
CA THR A 536 -7.68 3.38 -10.17
C THR A 536 -7.10 2.29 -11.07
N TRP A 537 -6.99 1.09 -10.52
CA TRP A 537 -6.69 -0.15 -11.26
C TRP A 537 -7.92 -0.64 -12.00
#